data_AF-A0A7S2HVA3-F1
#
_entry.id   AF-A0A7S2HVA3-F1
#
_cell.length_a   1.000
_cell.length_b   1.000
_cell.length_c   1.000
_cell.angle_alpha   90.00
_cell.angle_beta   90.00
_cell.angle_gamma   90.00
#
_symmetry.space_group_name_H-M   'P 1'
#
loop_
_entity.id
_entity.type
_entity.pdbx_description
1 polymer ?
#
loop_
_entity_poly.entity_id
_entity_poly.type
_entity_poly.pdbx_seq_one_letter_code
_entity_poly.pdbx_strand_id
1 'polypeptide(L)'
;QVRQRSRGCWPPPAPAPWLPQPGTMDGTSLEHGTAGAAAGQTASEGQALVVWVAFIAVVPLLVAVDLSCLGERRRDEVSISTASWQCVYWIATGLSFNVFVCCYLGTEEGISWLSGYVLEYMLSVDNLFCFHLIFMTYRTPKEQTHRALVYGIGGAVILRFILFAVGAGMFNMTRVFHWIFGFILLYSGVKVMTIQEDADT
;
A
#
# COMPACT_ATOMS: atom_id res chain seq x y z
N GLN A 1 74.03 19.37 23.53
CA GLN A 1 72.91 19.34 24.49
C GLN A 1 71.68 18.79 23.79
N VAL A 2 71.24 17.58 24.14
CA VAL A 2 70.01 16.95 23.62
C VAL A 2 69.07 16.74 24.80
N ARG A 3 67.95 17.46 24.79
CA ARG A 3 66.93 17.49 25.85
C ARG A 3 65.99 16.29 25.66
N GLN A 4 66.22 15.20 26.38
CA GLN A 4 65.28 14.08 26.44
C GLN A 4 64.00 14.53 27.17
N ARG A 5 62.89 14.64 26.45
CA ARG A 5 61.56 14.86 27.02
C ARG A 5 61.14 13.61 27.80
N SER A 6 60.99 13.76 29.11
CA SER A 6 60.33 12.82 30.00
C SER A 6 58.95 12.45 29.47
N ARG A 7 58.73 11.17 29.15
CA ARG A 7 57.40 10.61 28.90
C ARG A 7 56.62 10.67 30.20
N GLY A 8 55.74 11.67 30.33
CA GLY A 8 54.80 11.76 31.43
C GLY A 8 53.79 10.62 31.34
N CYS A 9 53.83 9.70 32.30
CA CYS A 9 52.75 8.75 32.53
C CYS A 9 51.53 9.54 33.02
N TRP A 10 50.52 9.66 32.17
CA TRP A 10 49.22 10.19 32.55
C TRP A 10 48.46 9.13 33.36
N PRO A 11 47.88 9.44 34.53
CA PRO A 11 47.01 8.49 35.23
C PRO A 11 45.72 8.27 34.42
N PRO A 12 45.18 7.04 34.36
CA PRO A 12 43.95 6.78 33.61
C PRO A 12 42.79 7.62 34.17
N PRO A 13 41.86 8.09 33.31
CA PRO A 13 40.68 8.82 33.75
C PRO A 13 39.81 7.94 34.66
N ALA A 14 39.13 8.56 35.63
CA ALA A 14 38.17 7.87 36.48
C ALA A 14 37.08 7.20 35.63
N PRO A 15 36.60 5.99 36.01
CA PRO A 15 35.52 5.34 35.30
C PRO A 15 34.26 6.20 35.35
N ALA A 16 33.53 6.25 34.23
CA ALA A 16 32.40 7.14 34.11
C ALA A 16 31.25 6.73 35.06
N PRO A 17 30.53 7.67 35.69
CA PRO A 17 29.49 7.37 36.69
C PRO A 17 28.29 6.58 36.16
N TRP A 18 28.12 6.47 34.83
CA TRP A 18 27.05 5.72 34.18
C TRP A 18 27.44 4.30 33.77
N LEU A 19 28.70 3.89 33.97
CA LEU A 19 29.12 2.51 33.74
C LEU A 19 28.66 1.63 34.91
N PRO A 20 27.98 0.50 34.66
CA PRO A 20 27.66 -0.48 35.70
C PRO A 20 28.94 -0.95 36.35
N GLN A 21 29.08 -0.70 37.66
CA GLN A 21 30.26 -1.13 38.41
C GLN A 21 30.19 -2.65 38.58
N PRO A 22 31.26 -3.40 38.29
CA PRO A 22 31.28 -4.86 38.46
C PRO A 22 31.18 -5.19 39.95
N GLY A 23 29.96 -5.49 40.40
CA GLY A 23 29.64 -5.77 41.80
C GLY A 23 28.23 -5.39 42.27
N THR A 24 27.44 -4.67 41.46
CA THR A 24 26.06 -4.24 41.82
C THR A 24 24.96 -4.97 41.06
N MET A 25 25.24 -6.18 40.56
CA MET A 25 24.21 -7.01 39.92
C MET A 25 23.29 -7.65 40.97
N ASP A 26 22.36 -6.85 41.49
CA ASP A 26 21.17 -7.37 42.15
C ASP A 26 20.25 -7.93 41.06
N GLY A 27 20.10 -9.27 41.05
CA GLY A 27 19.35 -10.01 40.03
C GLY A 27 17.85 -9.66 39.91
N THR A 28 17.36 -8.73 40.71
CA THR A 28 15.97 -8.24 40.71
C THR A 28 15.69 -7.20 39.62
N SER A 29 16.71 -6.57 39.04
CA SER A 29 16.51 -5.53 38.00
C SER A 29 16.28 -6.09 36.59
N LEU A 30 16.66 -7.36 36.33
CA LEU A 30 16.51 -7.99 35.01
C LEU A 30 15.12 -8.60 34.79
N GLU A 31 14.39 -8.92 35.86
CA GLU A 31 13.06 -9.55 35.76
C GLU A 31 11.93 -8.52 35.52
N HIS A 32 12.05 -7.30 36.06
CA HIS A 32 11.03 -6.27 35.86
C HIS A 32 11.07 -5.58 34.48
N GLY A 33 12.22 -5.56 33.80
CA GLY A 33 12.34 -4.96 32.45
C GLY A 33 11.89 -5.89 31.32
N THR A 34 12.01 -7.20 31.49
CA THR A 34 11.71 -8.20 30.45
C THR A 34 10.23 -8.58 30.39
N ALA A 35 9.55 -8.65 31.55
CA ALA A 35 8.12 -8.93 31.61
C ALA A 35 7.25 -7.82 30.96
N GLY A 36 7.63 -6.56 31.11
CA GLY A 36 6.93 -5.42 30.49
C GLY A 36 7.11 -5.35 28.97
N ALA A 37 8.29 -5.74 28.46
CA ALA A 37 8.57 -5.78 27.03
C ALA A 37 7.80 -6.92 26.30
N ALA A 38 7.69 -8.09 26.93
CA ALA A 38 6.90 -9.21 26.41
C ALA A 38 5.38 -8.95 26.42
N ALA A 39 4.87 -8.26 27.46
CA ALA A 39 3.48 -7.84 27.53
C ALA A 39 3.14 -6.75 26.49
N GLY A 40 4.07 -5.83 26.21
CA GLY A 40 3.91 -4.80 25.17
C GLY A 40 3.96 -5.36 23.75
N GLN A 41 4.83 -6.35 23.49
CA GLN A 41 4.92 -7.01 22.19
C GLN A 41 3.66 -7.82 21.87
N THR A 42 3.17 -8.63 22.81
CA THR A 42 1.95 -9.44 22.62
C THR A 42 0.69 -8.57 22.45
N ALA A 43 0.62 -7.40 23.11
CA ALA A 43 -0.46 -6.43 22.91
C ALA A 43 -0.39 -5.76 21.52
N SER A 44 0.81 -5.40 21.04
CA SER A 44 0.99 -4.83 19.69
C SER A 44 0.73 -5.85 18.57
N GLU A 45 1.09 -7.12 18.79
CA GLU A 45 0.84 -8.22 17.84
C GLU A 45 -0.66 -8.52 17.76
N GLY A 46 -1.36 -8.51 18.90
CA GLY A 46 -2.82 -8.63 18.94
C GLY A 46 -3.52 -7.48 18.20
N GLN A 47 -3.07 -6.24 18.38
CA GLN A 47 -3.61 -5.08 17.65
C GLN A 47 -3.34 -5.16 16.14
N ALA A 48 -2.13 -5.55 15.74
CA ALA A 48 -1.78 -5.72 14.35
C ALA A 48 -2.67 -6.79 13.68
N LEU A 49 -2.85 -7.94 14.33
CA LEU A 49 -3.73 -9.00 13.84
C LEU A 49 -5.18 -8.53 13.73
N VAL A 50 -5.68 -7.78 14.71
CA VAL A 50 -7.04 -7.21 14.67
C VAL A 50 -7.21 -6.23 13.50
N VAL A 51 -6.22 -5.35 13.25
CA VAL A 51 -6.26 -4.41 12.12
C VAL A 51 -6.22 -5.16 10.79
N TRP A 52 -5.37 -6.17 10.66
CA TRP A 52 -5.29 -6.99 9.45
C TRP A 52 -6.56 -7.81 9.20
N VAL A 53 -7.10 -8.45 10.23
CA VAL A 53 -8.37 -9.18 10.14
C VAL A 53 -9.53 -8.24 9.81
N ALA A 54 -9.59 -7.07 10.45
CA ALA A 54 -10.60 -6.06 10.15
C ALA A 54 -10.49 -5.57 8.71
N PHE A 55 -9.28 -5.29 8.21
CA PHE A 55 -9.06 -4.88 6.82
C PHE A 55 -9.49 -5.97 5.82
N ILE A 56 -9.06 -7.22 6.04
CA ILE A 56 -9.40 -8.36 5.20
C ILE A 56 -10.90 -8.69 5.26
N ALA A 57 -11.59 -8.39 6.36
CA ALA A 57 -13.04 -8.59 6.47
C ALA A 57 -13.84 -7.43 5.85
N VAL A 58 -13.42 -6.19 6.07
CA VAL A 58 -14.14 -4.98 5.62
C VAL A 58 -14.05 -4.80 4.11
N VAL A 59 -12.91 -5.09 3.49
CA VAL A 59 -12.72 -4.87 2.04
C VAL A 59 -13.67 -5.75 1.20
N PRO A 60 -13.76 -7.08 1.40
CA PRO A 60 -14.71 -7.92 0.68
C PRO A 60 -16.17 -7.61 1.05
N LEU A 61 -16.43 -7.21 2.30
CA LEU A 61 -17.77 -6.81 2.74
C LEU A 61 -18.24 -5.56 2.00
N LEU A 62 -17.40 -4.52 1.93
CA LEU A 62 -17.72 -3.29 1.19
C LEU A 62 -17.92 -3.58 -0.30
N VAL A 63 -17.09 -4.44 -0.90
CA VAL A 63 -17.28 -4.89 -2.29
C VAL A 63 -18.60 -5.64 -2.46
N ALA A 64 -18.93 -6.57 -1.56
CA ALA A 64 -20.18 -7.32 -1.62
C ALA A 64 -21.40 -6.39 -1.47
N VAL A 65 -21.32 -5.39 -0.59
CA VAL A 65 -22.36 -4.37 -0.42
C VAL A 65 -22.48 -3.49 -1.66
N ASP A 66 -21.36 -3.05 -2.25
CA ASP A 66 -21.33 -2.25 -3.47
C ASP A 66 -21.98 -3.02 -4.63
N LEU A 67 -21.56 -4.27 -4.87
CA LEU A 67 -22.14 -5.15 -5.90
C LEU A 67 -23.63 -5.43 -5.67
N SER A 68 -24.06 -5.60 -4.42
CA SER A 68 -25.48 -5.83 -4.07
C SER A 68 -26.33 -4.57 -4.27
N CYS A 69 -25.77 -3.39 -3.95
CA CYS A 69 -26.46 -2.10 -4.11
C CYS A 69 -26.51 -1.65 -5.59
N LEU A 70 -25.47 -1.96 -6.37
CA LEU A 70 -25.39 -1.75 -7.81
C LEU A 70 -26.27 -2.71 -8.63
N GLY A 71 -26.68 -3.83 -8.05
CA GLY A 71 -27.64 -4.77 -8.63
C GLY A 71 -28.97 -4.14 -9.02
N GLU A 72 -29.44 -3.18 -8.21
CA GLU A 72 -30.82 -2.66 -8.29
C GLU A 72 -30.94 -1.30 -9.02
N ARG A 73 -29.85 -0.52 -9.15
CA ARG A 73 -29.95 0.96 -9.26
C ARG A 73 -29.56 1.66 -10.57
N ARG A 74 -29.10 0.98 -11.63
CA ARG A 74 -28.70 1.69 -12.87
C ARG A 74 -29.65 1.43 -14.03
N ARG A 75 -30.80 2.12 -14.03
CA ARG A 75 -31.66 2.27 -15.22
C ARG A 75 -31.46 3.58 -15.98
N ASP A 76 -30.72 4.55 -15.43
CA ASP A 76 -30.58 5.87 -16.04
C ASP A 76 -29.23 6.06 -16.74
N GLU A 77 -29.30 6.55 -17.98
CA GLU A 77 -28.16 6.89 -18.83
C GLU A 77 -27.40 8.08 -18.22
N VAL A 78 -26.26 7.81 -17.60
CA VAL A 78 -25.40 8.86 -17.05
C VAL A 78 -24.74 9.60 -18.21
N SER A 79 -25.05 10.89 -18.35
CA SER A 79 -24.40 11.77 -19.32
C SER A 79 -22.90 11.88 -19.05
N ILE A 80 -22.10 11.87 -20.12
CA ILE A 80 -20.62 11.98 -20.08
C ILE A 80 -20.18 13.23 -19.29
N SER A 81 -20.92 14.34 -19.43
CA SER A 81 -20.63 15.59 -18.71
C SER A 81 -20.76 15.40 -17.19
N THR A 82 -21.83 14.74 -16.74
CA THR A 82 -22.04 14.46 -15.31
C THR A 82 -20.98 13.51 -14.75
N ALA A 83 -20.61 12.48 -15.52
CA ALA A 83 -19.56 11.54 -15.13
C ALA A 83 -18.19 12.24 -14.98
N SER A 84 -17.84 13.11 -15.93
CA SER A 84 -16.57 13.87 -15.86
C SER A 84 -16.50 14.79 -14.64
N TRP A 85 -17.61 15.46 -14.30
CA TRP A 85 -17.66 16.33 -13.12
C TRP A 85 -17.47 15.55 -11.82
N GLN A 86 -18.08 14.37 -11.75
CA GLN A 86 -17.92 13.46 -10.61
C GLN A 86 -16.45 13.03 -10.45
N CYS A 87 -15.76 12.68 -11.54
CA CYS A 87 -14.33 12.34 -11.49
C CYS A 87 -13.48 13.50 -10.96
N VAL A 88 -13.70 14.71 -11.50
CA VAL A 88 -12.98 15.92 -11.06
C VAL A 88 -13.22 16.20 -9.58
N TYR A 89 -14.47 16.06 -9.12
CA TYR A 89 -14.83 16.27 -7.72
C TYR A 89 -14.06 15.34 -6.76
N TRP A 90 -13.97 14.05 -7.07
CA TRP A 90 -13.24 13.08 -6.23
C TRP A 90 -11.73 13.31 -6.24
N ILE A 91 -11.16 13.66 -7.40
CA ILE A 91 -9.74 14.00 -7.50
C ILE A 91 -9.42 15.26 -6.70
N ALA A 92 -10.24 16.31 -6.85
CA ALA A 92 -10.08 17.55 -6.11
C ALA A 92 -10.19 17.34 -4.59
N THR A 93 -11.11 16.48 -4.15
CA THR A 93 -11.27 16.12 -2.73
C THR A 93 -10.01 15.46 -2.18
N GLY A 94 -9.45 14.49 -2.92
CA GLY A 94 -8.19 13.85 -2.55
C GLY A 94 -7.03 14.84 -2.46
N LEU A 95 -6.83 15.65 -3.50
CA LEU A 95 -5.78 16.66 -3.52
C LEU A 95 -5.94 17.72 -2.41
N SER A 96 -7.17 18.11 -2.09
CA SER A 96 -7.44 19.04 -0.98
C SER A 96 -7.02 18.43 0.36
N PHE A 97 -7.29 17.14 0.56
CA PHE A 97 -6.80 16.43 1.75
C PHE A 97 -5.27 16.30 1.75
N ASN A 98 -4.63 16.11 0.60
CA ASN A 98 -3.17 16.11 0.51
C ASN A 98 -2.56 17.44 0.97
N VAL A 99 -3.13 18.56 0.52
CA VAL A 99 -2.69 19.90 0.95
C VAL A 99 -2.84 20.04 2.47
N PHE A 100 -3.94 19.54 3.04
CA PHE A 100 -4.11 19.48 4.49
C PHE A 100 -3.00 18.65 5.16
N VAL A 101 -2.69 17.45 4.67
CA VAL A 101 -1.59 16.62 5.22
C VAL A 101 -0.24 17.34 5.12
N CYS A 102 0.08 17.94 3.97
CA CYS A 102 1.30 18.71 3.77
C CYS A 102 1.45 19.86 4.78
N CYS A 103 0.36 20.58 5.07
CA CYS A 103 0.38 21.71 5.99
C CYS A 103 0.49 21.30 7.46
N TYR A 104 -0.12 20.18 7.86
CA TYR A 104 -0.20 19.77 9.28
C TYR A 104 0.86 18.74 9.69
N LEU A 105 1.17 17.77 8.83
CA LEU A 105 2.11 16.68 9.10
C LEU A 105 3.47 16.90 8.41
N GLY A 106 3.54 17.84 7.46
CA GLY A 106 4.75 18.17 6.71
C GLY A 106 4.81 17.53 5.32
N THR A 107 5.80 17.96 4.53
CA THR A 107 5.91 17.61 3.11
C THR A 107 6.17 16.13 2.87
N GLU A 108 6.97 15.47 3.72
CA GLU A 108 7.30 14.04 3.60
C GLU A 108 6.05 13.16 3.68
N GLU A 109 5.20 13.38 4.69
CA GLU A 109 3.94 12.66 4.88
C GLU A 109 2.93 12.99 3.77
N GLY A 110 2.94 14.23 3.29
CA GLY A 110 2.16 14.64 2.13
C GLY A 110 2.56 13.88 0.85
N ILE A 111 3.85 13.72 0.58
CA ILE A 111 4.34 12.95 -0.57
C ILE A 111 3.98 11.47 -0.42
N SER A 112 4.10 10.90 0.78
CA SER A 112 3.71 9.53 1.08
C SER A 112 2.21 9.31 0.80
N TRP A 113 1.35 10.21 1.30
CA TRP A 113 -0.09 10.17 1.03
C TRP A 113 -0.40 10.28 -0.45
N LEU A 114 0.22 11.24 -1.15
CA LEU A 114 -0.04 11.48 -2.58
C LEU A 114 0.39 10.27 -3.41
N SER A 115 1.54 9.68 -3.09
CA SER A 115 2.05 8.48 -3.74
C SER A 115 1.10 7.31 -3.55
N GLY A 116 0.59 7.10 -2.34
CA GLY A 116 -0.44 6.10 -2.05
C GLY A 116 -1.73 6.36 -2.82
N TYR A 117 -2.25 7.59 -2.76
CA TYR A 117 -3.49 7.99 -3.45
C TYR A 117 -3.41 7.76 -4.96
N VAL A 118 -2.33 8.21 -5.60
CA VAL A 118 -2.13 8.04 -7.04
C VAL A 118 -1.99 6.56 -7.40
N LEU A 119 -1.24 5.79 -6.60
CA LEU A 119 -1.05 4.36 -6.84
C LEU A 119 -2.38 3.60 -6.74
N GLU A 120 -3.20 3.92 -5.75
CA GLU A 120 -4.56 3.34 -5.62
C GLU A 120 -5.49 3.76 -6.75
N TYR A 121 -5.41 5.01 -7.19
CA TYR A 121 -6.21 5.53 -8.30
C TYR A 121 -5.84 4.85 -9.63
N MET A 122 -4.54 4.75 -9.95
CA MET A 122 -4.04 4.06 -11.14
C MET A 122 -4.46 2.59 -11.18
N LEU A 123 -4.35 1.90 -10.04
CA LEU A 123 -4.76 0.50 -9.95
C LEU A 123 -6.28 0.30 -10.14
N SER A 124 -7.08 1.33 -9.84
CA SER A 124 -8.54 1.31 -10.04
C SER A 124 -8.92 1.64 -11.49
N VAL A 125 -8.20 2.55 -12.14
CA VAL A 125 -8.41 2.92 -13.57
C VAL A 125 -8.02 1.78 -14.51
N ASP A 126 -6.95 1.03 -14.19
CA ASP A 126 -6.52 -0.15 -14.96
C ASP A 126 -7.65 -1.20 -15.07
N ASN A 127 -8.36 -1.43 -13.96
CA ASN A 127 -9.50 -2.35 -13.91
C ASN A 127 -10.67 -1.89 -14.80
N LEU A 128 -10.98 -0.59 -14.84
CA LEU A 128 -12.02 -0.06 -15.73
C LEU A 128 -11.64 -0.27 -17.20
N PHE A 129 -10.38 0.00 -17.55
CA PHE A 129 -9.89 -0.14 -18.92
C PHE A 129 -9.94 -1.59 -19.39
N CYS A 130 -9.49 -2.53 -18.55
CA CYS A 130 -9.57 -3.97 -18.85
C CYS A 130 -11.02 -4.40 -19.18
N PHE A 131 -12.01 -3.99 -18.37
CA PHE A 131 -13.41 -4.30 -18.66
C PHE A 131 -13.91 -3.65 -19.95
N HIS A 132 -13.52 -2.41 -20.22
CA HIS A 132 -13.89 -1.72 -21.45
C HIS A 132 -13.38 -2.47 -22.70
N LEU A 133 -12.11 -2.91 -22.68
CA LEU A 133 -11.52 -3.70 -23.77
C LEU A 133 -12.21 -5.04 -23.98
N ILE A 134 -12.54 -5.74 -22.89
CA ILE A 134 -13.24 -7.03 -22.96
C ILE A 134 -14.61 -6.83 -23.63
N PHE A 135 -15.41 -5.85 -23.18
CA PHE A 135 -16.73 -5.61 -23.78
C PHE A 135 -16.67 -5.15 -25.23
N MET A 136 -15.64 -4.39 -25.61
CA MET A 136 -15.39 -3.98 -26.99
C MET A 136 -15.05 -5.18 -27.87
N THR A 137 -14.13 -6.04 -27.42
CA THR A 137 -13.68 -7.23 -28.15
C THR A 137 -14.83 -8.23 -28.37
N TYR A 138 -15.64 -8.47 -27.34
CA TYR A 138 -16.75 -9.43 -27.41
C TYR A 138 -18.08 -8.82 -27.90
N ARG A 139 -18.11 -7.53 -28.30
CA ARG A 139 -19.31 -6.79 -28.73
C ARG A 139 -20.54 -7.07 -27.85
N THR A 140 -20.35 -7.05 -26.53
CA THR A 140 -21.37 -7.52 -25.59
C THR A 140 -22.63 -6.64 -25.63
N PRO A 141 -23.84 -7.20 -25.82
CA PRO A 141 -25.09 -6.44 -25.79
C PRO A 141 -25.28 -5.73 -24.44
N LYS A 142 -25.77 -4.48 -24.48
CA LYS A 142 -25.93 -3.61 -23.28
C LYS A 142 -26.74 -4.25 -22.15
N GLU A 143 -27.65 -5.15 -22.49
CA GLU A 143 -28.53 -5.84 -21.54
C GLU A 143 -27.79 -6.90 -20.70
N GLN A 144 -26.68 -7.45 -21.20
CA GLN A 144 -25.86 -8.45 -20.49
C GLN A 144 -24.62 -7.83 -19.83
N THR A 145 -24.27 -6.58 -20.16
CA THR A 145 -23.09 -5.88 -19.64
C THR A 145 -23.10 -5.79 -18.12
N HIS A 146 -24.25 -5.55 -17.49
CA HIS A 146 -24.35 -5.44 -16.03
C HIS A 146 -23.93 -6.74 -15.33
N ARG A 147 -24.41 -7.90 -15.81
CA ARG A 147 -24.05 -9.20 -15.24
C ARG A 147 -22.57 -9.50 -15.45
N ALA A 148 -22.07 -9.23 -16.65
CA ALA A 148 -20.65 -9.42 -16.96
C ALA A 148 -19.75 -8.49 -16.13
N LEU A 149 -20.19 -7.27 -15.84
CA LEU A 149 -19.47 -6.32 -15.00
C LEU A 149 -19.43 -6.78 -13.53
N VAL A 150 -20.51 -7.34 -13.00
CA VAL A 150 -20.54 -7.90 -11.63
C VAL A 150 -19.56 -9.07 -11.49
N TYR A 151 -19.58 -10.02 -12.43
CA TYR A 151 -18.62 -11.13 -12.42
C TYR A 151 -17.18 -10.65 -12.65
N GLY A 152 -16.99 -9.65 -13.51
CA GLY A 152 -15.70 -9.02 -13.76
C GLY A 152 -15.12 -8.34 -12.52
N ILE A 153 -15.88 -7.46 -11.86
CA ILE A 153 -15.45 -6.75 -10.64
C ILE A 153 -15.16 -7.76 -9.53
N GLY A 154 -16.02 -8.77 -9.34
CA GLY A 154 -15.78 -9.84 -8.37
C GLY A 154 -14.46 -10.57 -8.63
N GLY A 155 -14.22 -10.96 -9.89
CA GLY A 155 -12.95 -11.58 -10.31
C GLY A 155 -11.73 -10.67 -10.11
N ALA A 156 -11.85 -9.39 -10.46
CA ALA A 156 -10.77 -8.41 -10.32
C ALA A 156 -10.40 -8.15 -8.86
N VAL A 157 -11.38 -8.08 -7.95
CA VAL A 157 -11.12 -7.93 -6.51
C VAL A 157 -10.38 -9.16 -5.97
N ILE A 158 -10.77 -10.37 -6.37
CA ILE A 158 -10.08 -11.60 -5.97
C ILE A 158 -8.64 -11.61 -6.51
N LEU A 159 -8.46 -11.33 -7.80
CA LEU A 159 -7.13 -11.24 -8.41
C LEU A 159 -6.26 -10.19 -7.72
N ARG A 160 -6.84 -9.03 -7.39
CA ARG A 160 -6.17 -7.95 -6.64
C ARG A 160 -5.73 -8.41 -5.26
N PHE A 161 -6.56 -9.16 -4.55
CA PHE A 161 -6.22 -9.72 -3.25
C PHE A 161 -5.07 -10.73 -3.35
N ILE A 162 -5.08 -11.58 -4.37
CA ILE A 162 -4.00 -12.54 -4.65
C ILE A 162 -2.70 -11.81 -5.00
N LEU A 163 -2.75 -10.84 -5.93
CA LEU A 163 -1.59 -10.02 -6.31
C LEU A 163 -1.01 -9.26 -5.12
N PHE A 164 -1.85 -8.73 -4.23
CA PHE A 164 -1.40 -8.05 -3.01
C PHE A 164 -0.71 -9.03 -2.05
N ALA A 165 -1.32 -10.20 -1.79
CA ALA A 165 -0.75 -11.20 -0.88
C ALA A 165 0.57 -11.76 -1.41
N VAL A 166 0.63 -12.09 -2.70
CA VAL A 166 1.86 -12.56 -3.37
C VAL A 166 2.89 -11.43 -3.43
N GLY A 167 2.48 -10.22 -3.84
CA GLY A 167 3.34 -9.05 -3.92
C GLY A 167 3.99 -8.69 -2.60
N ALA A 168 3.25 -8.72 -1.49
CA ALA A 168 3.77 -8.50 -0.15
C ALA A 168 4.87 -9.52 0.23
N GLY A 169 4.71 -10.79 -0.15
CA GLY A 169 5.74 -11.82 0.04
C GLY A 169 6.97 -11.64 -0.85
N MET A 170 6.78 -11.11 -2.07
CA MET A 170 7.86 -10.93 -3.04
C MET A 170 8.75 -9.71 -2.76
N PHE A 171 8.29 -8.74 -1.96
CA PHE A 171 9.12 -7.59 -1.54
C PHE A 171 10.35 -7.98 -0.72
N ASN A 172 10.34 -9.17 -0.09
CA ASN A 172 11.50 -9.69 0.65
C ASN A 172 12.51 -10.44 -0.25
N MET A 173 12.18 -10.61 -1.54
CA MET A 173 13.02 -11.27 -2.55
C MET A 173 14.06 -10.29 -3.12
N THR A 174 15.15 -10.81 -3.68
CA THR A 174 16.25 -10.01 -4.25
C THR A 174 15.78 -8.98 -5.29
N ARG A 175 16.50 -7.85 -5.39
CA ARG A 175 16.20 -6.72 -6.31
C ARG A 175 15.93 -7.13 -7.77
N VAL A 176 16.52 -8.24 -8.23
CA VAL A 176 16.32 -8.80 -9.58
C VAL A 176 14.85 -9.14 -9.85
N PHE A 177 14.14 -9.66 -8.85
CA PHE A 177 12.75 -10.07 -9.00
C PHE A 177 11.83 -8.88 -9.36
N HIS A 178 12.05 -7.73 -8.73
CA HIS A 178 11.30 -6.50 -8.96
C HIS A 178 11.44 -5.99 -10.40
N TRP A 179 12.65 -6.07 -10.97
CA TRP A 179 12.90 -5.66 -12.36
C TRP A 179 12.23 -6.59 -13.37
N ILE A 180 12.26 -7.90 -13.14
CA ILE A 180 11.60 -8.88 -14.01
C ILE A 180 10.09 -8.69 -13.99
N PHE A 181 9.50 -8.55 -12.79
CA PHE A 181 8.06 -8.33 -12.64
C PHE A 181 7.62 -7.03 -13.31
N GLY A 182 8.34 -5.92 -13.10
CA GLY A 182 8.08 -4.66 -13.77
C GLY A 182 8.18 -4.75 -15.30
N PHE A 183 9.17 -5.49 -15.82
CA PHE A 183 9.32 -5.70 -17.26
C PHE A 183 8.17 -6.51 -17.87
N ILE A 184 7.71 -7.57 -17.20
CA ILE A 184 6.57 -8.37 -17.65
C ILE A 184 5.30 -7.50 -17.72
N LEU A 185 5.06 -6.68 -16.70
CA LEU A 185 3.92 -5.75 -16.69
C LEU A 185 4.02 -4.72 -17.83
N LEU A 186 5.20 -4.14 -18.04
CA LEU A 186 5.43 -3.18 -19.13
C LEU A 186 5.17 -3.82 -20.50
N TYR A 187 5.70 -5.02 -20.73
CA TYR A 187 5.49 -5.78 -21.96
C TYR A 187 4.01 -6.09 -22.20
N SER A 188 3.30 -6.52 -21.16
CA SER A 188 1.86 -6.79 -21.23
C SER A 188 1.06 -5.53 -21.58
N GLY A 189 1.40 -4.39 -20.98
CA GLY A 189 0.76 -3.11 -21.27
C GLY A 189 0.96 -2.67 -22.73
N VAL A 190 2.19 -2.76 -23.25
CA VAL A 190 2.49 -2.41 -24.66
C VAL A 190 1.73 -3.32 -25.63
N LYS A 191 1.67 -4.63 -25.34
CA LYS A 191 0.97 -5.60 -26.20
C LYS A 191 -0.52 -5.28 -26.34
N VAL A 192 -1.16 -4.87 -25.25
CA VAL A 192 -2.57 -4.47 -25.28
C VAL A 192 -2.80 -3.25 -26.18
N MET A 193 -1.90 -2.26 -26.16
CA MET A 193 -2.02 -1.08 -27.02
C MET A 193 -1.90 -1.43 -28.51
N THR A 194 -1.00 -2.35 -28.87
CA THR A 194 -0.82 -2.77 -30.27
C THR A 194 -2.00 -3.59 -30.82
N ILE A 195 -2.70 -4.37 -29.98
CA ILE A 195 -3.87 -5.15 -30.42
C ILE A 195 -5.05 -4.24 -30.81
N GLN A 196 -5.09 -3.01 -30.27
CA GLN A 196 -6.13 -2.04 -30.60
C GLN A 196 -6.02 -1.51 -32.03
N GLU A 197 -4.80 -1.43 -32.59
CA GLU A 197 -4.55 -0.86 -33.92
C GLU A 197 -5.03 -1.79 -35.04
N ASP A 198 -4.97 -3.11 -34.83
CA ASP A 198 -5.37 -4.11 -35.83
C ASP A 198 -6.90 -4.30 -35.93
N ALA A 199 -7.65 -3.84 -34.93
CA ALA A 199 -9.11 -3.99 -34.87
C ALA A 199 -9.89 -2.88 -35.60
N ASP A 200 -9.20 -1.81 -36.03
CA ASP A 200 -9.78 -0.64 -36.68
C ASP A 200 -9.39 -0.49 -38.17
N THR A 201 -8.71 -1.50 -38.75
CA THR A 201 -8.42 -1.66 -40.19
C THR A 201 -9.18 -2.83 -40.79
#